data_AF-A0A3Q7XHB2-F1
#
_entry.id   AF-A0A3Q7XHB2-F1
#
_cell.length_a   1.000
_cell.length_b   1.000
_cell.length_c   1.000
_cell.angle_alpha   90.00
_cell.angle_beta   90.00
_cell.angle_gamma   90.00
#
_symmetry.space_group_name_H-M   'P 1'
#
loop_
_entity.id
_entity.type
_entity.pdbx_description
1 polymer ?
#
loop_
_entity_poly.entity_id
_entity_poly.type
_entity_poly.pdbx_seq_one_letter_code
_entity_poly.pdbx_strand_id
1 'polypeptide(L)'
;MPIDIAKSQAMIAAEAIPILQMLTKTCPPSFHERANTLLHYSPGCLTVTIKRGNNLKQTMGSTNAFCQLTIGNSPLKQTKVVNHSTSPEWKEGFTWAFDIPPKGQKLHMVCKSKNTFGKNTLI
;
A
#
# COMPACT_ATOMS: atom_id res chain seq x y z
N MET A 1 -2.68 -14.45 -21.64
CA MET A 1 -2.48 -15.60 -20.73
C MET A 1 -3.58 -15.60 -19.68
N PRO A 2 -4.12 -16.77 -19.26
CA PRO A 2 -5.12 -16.85 -18.20
C PRO A 2 -4.56 -16.26 -16.90
N ILE A 3 -5.35 -15.41 -16.24
CA ILE A 3 -4.99 -14.70 -14.99
C ILE A 3 -4.54 -15.67 -13.89
N ASP A 4 -5.09 -16.89 -13.86
CA ASP A 4 -4.78 -17.90 -12.86
C ASP A 4 -3.38 -18.50 -13.03
N ILE A 5 -2.90 -18.60 -14.28
CA ILE A 5 -1.54 -19.07 -14.56
C ILE A 5 -0.53 -18.04 -14.08
N ALA A 6 -0.76 -16.75 -14.36
CA ALA A 6 0.13 -15.68 -13.90
C ALA A 6 0.19 -15.59 -12.37
N LYS A 7 -0.95 -15.74 -11.68
CA LYS A 7 -0.98 -15.80 -10.20
C LYS A 7 -0.22 -17.00 -9.65
N SER A 8 -0.42 -18.18 -10.24
CA SER A 8 0.28 -19.41 -9.83
C SER A 8 1.79 -19.28 -10.03
N GLN A 9 2.23 -18.73 -11.16
CA GLN A 9 3.64 -18.45 -11.43
C GLN A 9 4.24 -17.45 -10.46
N ALA A 10 3.53 -16.36 -10.14
CA ALA A 10 3.97 -15.37 -9.16
C ALA A 10 4.12 -15.96 -7.76
N MET A 11 3.21 -16.87 -7.36
CA MET A 11 3.29 -17.57 -6.08
C MET A 11 4.52 -18.48 -6.00
N ILE A 12 4.76 -19.29 -7.03
CA ILE A 12 5.95 -20.16 -7.11
C ILE A 12 7.23 -19.31 -7.11
N ALA A 13 7.25 -18.20 -7.86
CA ALA A 13 8.39 -17.28 -7.87
C ALA A 13 8.62 -16.63 -6.49
N ALA A 14 7.55 -16.35 -5.74
CA ALA A 14 7.65 -15.78 -4.39
C ALA A 14 8.27 -16.78 -3.39
N GLU A 15 7.99 -18.07 -3.52
CA GLU A 15 8.61 -19.12 -2.69
C GLU A 15 10.13 -19.26 -2.94
N ALA A 16 10.61 -18.88 -4.12
CA ALA A 16 12.05 -18.87 -4.43
C ALA A 16 12.81 -17.66 -3.86
N ILE A 17 12.11 -16.62 -3.39
CA ILE A 17 12.73 -15.39 -2.87
C ILE A 17 13.74 -15.66 -1.74
N PRO A 18 13.44 -16.47 -0.70
CA PRO A 18 14.38 -16.73 0.39
C PRO A 18 15.66 -17.39 -0.09
N ILE A 19 15.56 -18.28 -1.09
CA ILE A 19 16.71 -18.96 -1.69
C ILE A 19 17.55 -17.94 -2.46
N LEU A 20 16.93 -17.10 -3.30
CA LEU A 20 17.64 -16.04 -4.01
C LEU A 20 18.33 -15.06 -3.05
N GLN A 21 17.69 -14.69 -1.94
CA GLN A 21 18.28 -13.86 -0.90
C GLN A 21 19.46 -14.55 -0.21
N MET A 22 19.36 -15.86 0.08
CA MET A 22 20.48 -16.63 0.63
C MET A 22 21.67 -16.64 -0.33
N LEU A 23 21.43 -16.90 -1.62
CA LEU A 23 22.48 -16.94 -2.66
C LEU A 23 23.19 -15.59 -2.80
N THR A 24 22.49 -14.46 -2.64
CA THR A 24 23.13 -13.12 -2.64
C THR A 24 24.08 -12.87 -1.45
N LYS A 25 24.02 -13.71 -0.41
CA LYS A 25 24.86 -13.59 0.79
C LYS A 25 25.99 -14.61 0.84
N THR A 26 25.81 -15.77 0.21
CA THR A 26 26.73 -16.91 0.37
C THR A 26 27.53 -17.26 -0.88
N CYS A 27 27.13 -16.79 -2.07
CA CYS A 27 27.77 -17.17 -3.32
C CYS A 27 28.86 -16.18 -3.78
N PRO A 28 29.60 -16.48 -4.86
CA PRO A 28 30.51 -15.52 -5.47
C PRO A 28 29.78 -14.34 -6.11
N PRO A 29 30.44 -13.18 -6.30
CA PRO A 29 29.84 -11.98 -6.91
C PRO A 29 29.15 -12.21 -8.27
N SER A 30 29.66 -13.14 -9.08
CA SER A 30 29.06 -13.51 -10.37
C SER A 30 27.63 -14.07 -10.25
N PHE A 31 27.30 -14.69 -9.10
CA PHE A 31 25.95 -15.16 -8.80
C PHE A 31 25.08 -14.09 -8.14
N HIS A 32 25.69 -13.15 -7.41
CA HIS A 32 24.97 -12.06 -6.76
C HIS A 32 24.22 -11.20 -7.78
N GLU A 33 24.83 -10.87 -8.91
CA GLU A 33 24.20 -10.01 -9.93
C GLU A 33 22.94 -10.65 -10.54
N ARG A 34 23.00 -11.95 -10.85
CA ARG A 34 21.84 -12.70 -11.37
C ARG A 34 20.75 -12.84 -10.33
N ALA A 35 21.10 -13.20 -9.09
CA ALA A 35 20.13 -13.34 -8.00
C ALA A 35 19.48 -11.99 -7.63
N ASN A 36 20.25 -10.90 -7.60
CA ASN A 36 19.75 -9.55 -7.41
C ASN A 36 18.82 -9.10 -8.54
N THR A 37 19.15 -9.47 -9.79
CA THR A 37 18.28 -9.20 -10.94
C THR A 37 16.93 -9.89 -10.77
N LEU A 38 16.91 -11.18 -10.42
CA LEU A 38 15.67 -11.93 -10.21
C LEU A 38 14.85 -11.39 -9.03
N LEU A 39 15.51 -11.06 -7.92
CA LEU A 39 14.87 -10.41 -6.77
C LEU A 39 14.31 -9.03 -7.13
N HIS A 40 14.98 -8.31 -8.02
CA HIS A 40 14.51 -7.00 -8.46
C HIS A 40 13.20 -7.06 -9.25
N TYR A 41 12.89 -8.17 -9.92
CA TYR A 41 11.63 -8.32 -10.67
C TYR A 41 10.59 -9.16 -9.94
N SER A 42 10.80 -9.45 -8.65
CA SER A 42 9.87 -10.27 -7.91
C SER A 42 8.59 -9.49 -7.60
N PRO A 43 7.41 -9.98 -8.01
CA PRO A 43 6.16 -9.32 -7.69
C PRO A 43 5.90 -9.37 -6.17
N GLY A 44 5.26 -8.33 -5.65
CA GLY A 44 4.96 -8.21 -4.24
C GLY A 44 3.69 -7.42 -3.99
N CYS A 45 3.20 -7.43 -2.75
CA CYS A 45 2.06 -6.60 -2.37
C CYS A 45 2.33 -5.80 -1.10
N LEU A 46 1.77 -4.60 -1.04
CA LEU A 46 1.70 -3.79 0.17
C LEU A 46 0.25 -3.77 0.63
N THR A 47 0.00 -4.27 1.84
CA THR A 47 -1.30 -4.14 2.50
C THR A 47 -1.20 -3.13 3.62
N VAL A 48 -2.02 -2.08 3.56
CA VAL A 48 -2.10 -1.02 4.56
C VAL A 48 -3.48 -1.07 5.20
N THR A 49 -3.51 -1.24 6.52
CA THR A 49 -4.76 -1.23 7.29
C THR A 49 -4.88 0.05 8.08
N ILE A 50 -5.88 0.87 7.74
CA ILE A 50 -6.22 2.06 8.53
C ILE A 50 -7.19 1.65 9.63
N LYS A 51 -6.70 1.64 10.87
CA LYS A 51 -7.49 1.26 12.05
C LYS A 51 -8.40 2.40 12.49
N ARG A 52 -7.82 3.48 12.99
CA ARG A 52 -8.56 4.63 13.56
C ARG A 52 -7.76 5.92 13.50
N GLY A 53 -8.46 7.05 13.55
CA GLY A 53 -7.91 8.38 13.84
C GLY A 53 -8.12 8.74 15.30
N ASN A 54 -7.32 9.67 15.83
CA ASN A 54 -7.45 10.18 17.19
C ASN A 54 -7.31 11.70 17.18
N ASN A 55 -8.14 12.39 17.94
CA ASN A 55 -8.02 13.84 18.18
C ASN A 55 -7.98 14.67 16.88
N LEU A 56 -8.72 14.25 15.86
CA LEU A 56 -8.77 14.98 14.58
C LEU A 56 -9.37 16.37 14.76
N LYS A 57 -8.87 17.34 14.00
CA LYS A 57 -9.34 18.71 14.09
C LYS A 57 -10.80 18.80 13.64
N GLN A 58 -11.62 19.48 14.44
CA GLN A 58 -13.00 19.79 14.05
C GLN A 58 -13.01 20.94 13.05
N THR A 59 -13.80 20.77 12.00
CA THR A 59 -14.03 21.82 10.99
C THR A 59 -15.53 22.06 10.92
N MET A 60 -16.00 23.29 11.20
CA MET A 60 -17.42 23.67 11.11
C MET A 60 -18.38 22.81 11.97
N GLY A 61 -18.04 22.53 13.23
CA GLY A 61 -18.95 21.92 14.22
C GLY A 61 -19.13 20.40 14.15
N SER A 62 -18.68 19.73 13.09
CA SER A 62 -18.64 18.26 13.00
C SER A 62 -17.54 17.78 12.04
N THR A 63 -16.91 16.64 12.34
CA THR A 63 -15.89 16.04 11.48
C THR A 63 -16.45 14.83 10.74
N ASN A 64 -16.58 14.94 9.40
CA ASN A 64 -16.87 13.81 8.51
C ASN A 64 -15.56 13.24 7.94
N ALA A 65 -14.86 12.46 8.76
CA ALA A 65 -13.47 12.07 8.51
C ALA A 65 -13.33 10.89 7.54
N PHE A 66 -12.35 10.98 6.65
CA PHE A 66 -11.85 9.87 5.85
C PHE A 66 -10.35 10.02 5.58
N CYS A 67 -9.68 8.92 5.26
CA CYS A 67 -8.27 8.91 4.87
C CYS A 67 -8.15 8.63 3.38
N GLN A 68 -7.27 9.38 2.73
CA GLN A 68 -6.92 9.24 1.33
C GLN A 68 -5.48 8.71 1.23
N LEU A 69 -5.26 7.63 0.48
CA LEU A 69 -3.98 6.96 0.30
C LEU A 69 -3.53 6.97 -1.17
N THR A 70 -2.30 7.39 -1.42
CA THR A 70 -1.63 7.29 -2.73
C THR A 70 -0.24 6.68 -2.58
N ILE A 71 0.18 5.87 -3.56
CA ILE A 71 1.54 5.33 -3.62
C ILE A 71 2.06 5.41 -5.06
N GLY A 72 3.08 6.23 -5.28
CA GLY A 72 3.62 6.51 -6.62
C GLY A 72 2.51 6.92 -7.60
N ASN A 73 2.42 6.19 -8.72
CA ASN A 73 1.40 6.38 -9.77
C ASN A 73 0.17 5.46 -9.62
N SER A 74 0.02 4.81 -8.46
CA SER A 74 -1.10 3.91 -8.24
C SER A 74 -2.43 4.66 -8.11
N PRO A 75 -3.56 4.01 -8.45
CA PRO A 75 -4.88 4.59 -8.24
C PRO A 75 -5.12 5.01 -6.80
N LEU A 76 -5.85 6.10 -6.66
CA LEU A 76 -6.22 6.64 -5.37
C LEU A 76 -7.11 5.66 -4.60
N LYS A 77 -6.79 5.42 -3.33
CA LYS A 77 -7.66 4.66 -2.42
C LYS A 77 -8.11 5.55 -1.28
N GLN A 78 -9.31 5.30 -0.76
CA GLN A 78 -9.84 6.06 0.37
C GLN A 78 -10.70 5.18 1.26
N THR A 79 -10.73 5.50 2.56
CA THR A 79 -11.65 4.89 3.51
C THR A 79 -13.07 5.40 3.31
N LYS A 80 -14.02 4.73 3.95
CA LYS A 80 -15.35 5.29 4.18
C LYS A 80 -15.26 6.57 5.00
N VAL A 81 -16.29 7.38 4.87
CA VAL A 81 -16.48 8.58 5.68
C VAL A 81 -17.13 8.18 7.00
N VAL A 82 -16.53 8.58 8.11
CA VAL A 82 -17.11 8.47 9.45
C VAL A 82 -17.55 9.86 9.89
N ASN A 83 -18.85 10.03 10.09
CA ASN A 83 -19.44 11.32 10.42
C ASN A 83 -19.38 11.60 11.93
N HIS A 84 -19.36 12.88 12.30
CA HIS A 84 -19.48 13.36 13.69
C HIS A 84 -18.48 12.73 14.67
N SER A 85 -17.24 12.46 14.24
CA SER A 85 -16.22 11.87 15.11
C SER A 85 -14.85 12.48 14.92
N THR A 86 -14.24 12.90 16.02
CA THR A 86 -12.83 13.29 16.11
C THR A 86 -11.90 12.09 16.30
N SER A 87 -12.46 10.91 16.57
CA SER A 87 -11.73 9.65 16.73
C SER A 87 -12.38 8.54 15.89
N PRO A 88 -12.41 8.68 14.55
CA PRO A 88 -13.10 7.75 13.67
C PRO A 88 -12.43 6.38 13.66
N GLU A 89 -13.23 5.30 13.61
CA GLU A 89 -12.75 3.94 13.40
C GLU A 89 -13.14 3.48 11.98
N TRP A 90 -12.14 3.14 11.16
CA TRP A 90 -12.37 2.64 9.80
C TRP A 90 -12.19 1.13 9.73
N LYS A 91 -11.09 0.61 10.28
CA LYS A 91 -10.73 -0.82 10.20
C LYS A 91 -10.72 -1.35 8.76
N GLU A 92 -10.24 -0.52 7.82
CA GLU A 92 -10.24 -0.83 6.38
C GLU A 92 -8.83 -1.17 5.90
N GLY A 93 -8.73 -2.23 5.09
CA GLY A 93 -7.49 -2.69 4.47
C GLY A 93 -7.43 -2.37 2.99
N PHE A 94 -6.27 -1.87 2.54
CA PHE A 94 -6.01 -1.57 1.13
C PHE A 94 -4.76 -2.32 0.67
N THR A 95 -4.90 -3.11 -0.40
CA THR A 95 -3.77 -3.87 -0.97
C THR A 95 -3.39 -3.32 -2.34
N TRP A 96 -2.10 -3.02 -2.53
CA TRP A 96 -1.52 -2.75 -3.84
C TRP A 96 -0.70 -3.97 -4.25
N ALA A 97 -0.94 -4.46 -5.46
CA ALA A 97 -0.08 -5.45 -6.09
C ALA A 97 0.92 -4.70 -6.97
N PHE A 98 2.18 -5.13 -6.92
CA PHE A 98 3.26 -4.60 -7.71
C PHE A 98 3.89 -5.74 -8.48
N ASP A 99 3.91 -5.64 -9.80
CA ASP A 99 4.63 -6.59 -10.64
C ASP A 99 6.15 -6.45 -10.48
N ILE A 100 6.60 -5.24 -10.11
CA ILE A 100 8.00 -4.90 -9.83
C ILE A 100 8.04 -4.16 -8.48
N PRO A 101 8.93 -4.53 -7.54
CA PRO A 101 9.07 -3.86 -6.25
C PRO A 101 9.22 -2.34 -6.42
N PRO A 102 8.37 -1.54 -5.77
CA PRO A 102 8.42 -0.09 -5.90
C PRO A 102 9.69 0.45 -5.24
N LYS A 103 10.67 0.91 -6.03
CA LYS A 103 11.92 1.53 -5.54
C LYS A 103 11.71 3.02 -5.30
N GLY A 104 11.94 3.48 -4.08
CA GLY A 104 11.89 4.90 -3.70
C GLY A 104 10.50 5.54 -3.68
N GLN A 105 9.43 4.76 -3.93
CA GLN A 105 8.06 5.28 -3.83
C GLN A 105 7.66 5.44 -2.37
N LYS A 106 6.86 6.48 -2.10
CA LYS A 106 6.34 6.78 -0.77
C LYS A 106 4.84 6.58 -0.76
N LEU A 107 4.34 6.02 0.34
CA LEU A 107 2.93 6.04 0.66
C LEU A 107 2.59 7.41 1.26
N HIS A 108 1.76 8.18 0.56
CA HIS A 108 1.19 9.40 1.09
C HIS A 108 -0.20 9.09 1.64
N MET A 109 -0.44 9.50 2.88
CA MET A 109 -1.72 9.35 3.56
C MET A 109 -2.16 10.71 4.08
N VAL A 110 -3.41 11.08 3.78
CA VAL A 110 -3.96 12.38 4.15
C VAL A 110 -5.35 12.21 4.74
N CYS A 111 -5.55 12.70 5.96
CA CYS A 111 -6.85 12.76 6.60
C CYS A 111 -7.61 14.00 6.12
N LYS A 112 -8.89 13.81 5.78
CA LYS A 112 -9.76 14.88 5.27
C LYS A 112 -11.14 14.82 5.90
N SER A 113 -11.80 15.97 5.96
CA SER A 113 -13.21 16.09 6.28
C SER A 113 -14.02 16.45 5.03
N LYS A 114 -15.11 15.73 4.78
CA LYS A 114 -16.03 16.00 3.66
C LYS A 114 -17.22 16.83 4.13
N ASN A 115 -17.42 18.02 3.56
CA ASN A 115 -18.58 18.85 3.91
C ASN A 115 -19.81 18.55 3.02
N THR A 116 -20.97 19.07 3.42
CA THR A 116 -22.25 18.95 2.70
C THR A 116 -22.22 19.51 1.29
N PHE A 117 -21.31 20.44 1.00
CA PHE A 117 -21.11 21.05 -0.31
C PHE A 117 -20.10 20.28 -1.19
N GLY A 118 -19.67 19.09 -0.77
CA GLY A 118 -18.73 18.24 -1.51
C GLY A 118 -17.28 18.72 -1.51
N LYS A 119 -16.94 19.79 -0.76
CA LYS A 119 -15.56 20.25 -0.58
C LYS A 119 -14.88 19.45 0.52
N ASN A 120 -13.61 19.11 0.30
CA ASN A 120 -12.79 18.35 1.23
C ASN A 120 -11.76 19.27 1.89
N THR A 121 -11.63 19.22 3.22
CA THR A 121 -10.66 20.03 3.99
C THR A 121 -9.70 19.10 4.73
N LEU A 122 -8.42 19.47 4.85
CA LEU A 122 -7.43 18.72 5.64
C LEU A 122 -7.75 18.83 7.14
N ILE A 123 -7.67 17.73 7.88
CA ILE A 123 -7.97 17.65 9.32
C ILE A 123 -6.94 16.85 10.12
#